data_AF-A0A1R7T645-F1
#
_entry.id   AF-A0A1R7T645-F1
#
_cell.length_a   1.000
_cell.length_b   1.000
_cell.length_c   1.000
_cell.angle_alpha   90.00
_cell.angle_beta   90.00
_cell.angle_gamma   90.00
#
_symmetry.space_group_name_H-M   'P 1'
#
loop_
_entity.id
_entity.type
_entity.pdbx_description
1 polymer ?
#
loop_
_entity_poly.entity_id
_entity_poly.type
_entity_poly.pdbx_seq_one_letter_code
_entity_poly.pdbx_strand_id
1 'polypeptide(L)'
;MDRELKLTLLIEDSPTGGGLISEHGLSFWIESAGTKILFDTGQSGAFIQNAQKLGIDLSSADAIVLSHGHYDHAGGLAEVLKIARNADIYLHPAALKPKFSLKPGGAKFNGMSPEAIEALNGRHIIWTEKPVQISENVSVTGQIPRLTDFEDTGPSFFTGSDCRELDLIPDDQSIFIDTDKGLAVLPGCAHSGVINTLKYISRITGRGRIYAVIGGTHLLRSGRKRINKTIEGLRQYNVEQIYPLHCTGPDAAAIFSREMPGNCMTLATGGSVVF
;
A
#
# COMPACT_ATOMS: atom_id res chain seq x y z
N MET A 1 13.54 7.97 -22.22
CA MET A 1 12.72 8.88 -21.39
C MET A 1 13.22 8.71 -19.97
N ASP A 2 13.31 9.81 -19.22
CA ASP A 2 13.69 9.79 -17.81
C ASP A 2 12.66 8.95 -17.03
N ARG A 3 13.11 7.93 -16.28
CA ARG A 3 12.23 7.06 -15.48
C ARG A 3 12.27 7.44 -14.01
N GLU A 4 12.45 8.73 -13.74
CA GLU A 4 12.37 9.30 -12.42
C GLU A 4 11.05 8.90 -11.74
N LEU A 5 11.17 8.50 -10.48
CA LEU A 5 10.05 8.25 -9.59
C LEU A 5 10.08 9.30 -8.49
N LYS A 6 9.02 10.12 -8.40
CA LYS A 6 8.78 10.98 -7.24
C LYS A 6 7.57 10.47 -6.47
N LEU A 7 7.79 10.17 -5.19
CA LEU A 7 6.76 9.73 -4.27
C LEU A 7 6.62 10.74 -3.14
N THR A 8 5.40 11.16 -2.84
CA THR A 8 5.08 12.03 -1.70
C THR A 8 4.07 11.35 -0.81
N LEU A 9 4.39 11.22 0.47
CA LEU A 9 3.52 10.58 1.45
C LEU A 9 2.45 11.59 1.91
N LEU A 10 1.21 11.38 1.51
CA LEU A 10 0.10 12.29 1.80
C LEU A 10 -0.50 12.06 3.18
N ILE A 11 -0.48 10.82 3.68
CA ILE A 11 -0.89 10.52 5.05
C ILE A 11 -0.26 9.21 5.55
N GLU A 12 0.09 9.20 6.83
CA GLU A 12 0.63 8.06 7.58
C GLU A 12 0.47 8.30 9.09
N ASP A 13 0.60 7.23 9.88
CA ASP A 13 0.41 7.18 11.33
C ASP A 13 1.34 8.11 12.11
N SER A 14 2.58 8.30 11.63
CA SER A 14 3.62 9.03 12.35
C SER A 14 3.28 10.52 12.41
N PRO A 15 3.44 11.17 13.58
CA PRO A 15 3.25 12.60 13.72
C PRO A 15 4.13 13.38 12.75
N THR A 16 3.58 14.45 12.20
CA THR A 16 4.28 15.33 11.25
C THR A 16 4.28 16.79 11.73
N GLY A 17 5.15 17.59 11.13
CA GLY A 17 5.25 19.03 11.35
C GLY A 17 4.48 19.85 10.31
N GLY A 18 4.65 21.16 10.32
CA GLY A 18 4.14 22.04 9.25
C GLY A 18 2.62 22.15 9.16
N GLY A 19 1.89 21.75 10.20
CA GLY A 19 0.42 21.78 10.23
C GLY A 19 -0.24 20.70 9.39
N LEU A 20 0.50 19.67 8.96
CA LEU A 20 -0.05 18.48 8.30
C LEU A 20 -0.74 17.56 9.32
N ILE A 21 -1.66 16.73 8.84
CA ILE A 21 -2.48 15.82 9.66
C ILE A 21 -1.94 14.40 9.53
N SER A 22 -1.80 13.69 10.64
CA SER A 22 -1.52 12.24 10.68
C SER A 22 -2.76 11.49 11.15
N GLU A 23 -2.98 10.30 10.60
CA GLU A 23 -4.04 9.37 11.05
C GLU A 23 -3.58 7.94 10.81
N HIS A 24 -4.27 6.96 11.42
CA HIS A 24 -4.03 5.57 11.08
C HIS A 24 -4.55 5.29 9.67
N GLY A 25 -3.63 5.19 8.72
CA GLY A 25 -3.93 4.95 7.31
C GLY A 25 -2.74 5.30 6.44
N LEU A 26 -2.87 5.05 5.14
CA LEU A 26 -1.80 5.29 4.18
C LEU A 26 -2.35 5.95 2.92
N SER A 27 -1.60 6.91 2.37
CA SER A 27 -1.86 7.45 1.04
C SER A 27 -0.59 8.06 0.45
N PHE A 28 -0.32 7.77 -0.82
CA PHE A 28 0.79 8.34 -1.57
C PHE A 28 0.30 9.08 -2.81
N TRP A 29 0.98 10.18 -3.12
CA TRP A 29 1.01 10.76 -4.46
C TRP A 29 2.27 10.28 -5.17
N ILE A 30 2.10 9.65 -6.33
CA ILE A 30 3.18 9.05 -7.11
C ILE A 30 3.20 9.71 -8.48
N GLU A 31 4.38 10.17 -8.90
CA GLU A 31 4.65 10.73 -10.21
C GLU A 31 5.77 9.91 -10.86
N SER A 32 5.52 9.29 -12.01
CA SER A 32 6.55 8.58 -12.76
C SER A 32 6.26 8.53 -14.25
N ALA A 33 7.27 8.84 -15.08
CA ALA A 33 7.18 8.89 -16.54
C ALA A 33 5.93 9.64 -17.06
N GLY A 34 5.57 10.75 -16.39
CA GLY A 34 4.41 11.57 -16.75
C GLY A 34 3.05 11.06 -16.27
N THR A 35 2.99 9.91 -15.60
CA THR A 35 1.77 9.36 -14.98
C THR A 35 1.67 9.80 -13.52
N LYS A 36 0.48 10.26 -13.10
CA LYS A 36 0.15 10.67 -11.73
C LYS A 36 -0.83 9.70 -11.09
N ILE A 37 -0.46 9.14 -9.94
CA ILE A 37 -1.20 8.08 -9.29
C ILE A 37 -1.43 8.45 -7.83
N LEU A 38 -2.68 8.36 -7.39
CA LEU A 38 -3.03 8.33 -5.98
C LEU A 38 -3.10 6.87 -5.53
N PHE A 39 -2.22 6.45 -4.63
CA PHE A 39 -2.21 5.10 -4.06
C PHE A 39 -2.72 5.13 -2.62
N ASP A 40 -3.83 4.44 -2.38
CA ASP A 40 -4.63 4.49 -1.15
C ASP A 40 -5.11 5.90 -0.75
N THR A 41 -6.05 5.97 0.18
CA THR A 41 -6.84 7.17 0.50
C THR A 41 -7.01 7.39 2.00
N GLY A 42 -6.16 6.77 2.82
CA GLY A 42 -6.23 6.89 4.28
C GLY A 42 -7.55 6.38 4.88
N GLN A 43 -7.75 6.73 6.15
CA GLN A 43 -9.00 6.48 6.89
C GLN A 43 -10.05 7.56 6.61
N SER A 44 -9.64 8.78 6.26
CA SER A 44 -10.53 9.92 6.07
C SER A 44 -10.08 10.83 4.91
N GLY A 45 -10.79 11.94 4.69
CA GLY A 45 -10.36 12.99 3.76
C GLY A 45 -9.15 13.83 4.21
N ALA A 46 -8.46 13.47 5.30
CA ALA A 46 -7.31 14.22 5.81
C ALA A 46 -6.16 14.30 4.81
N PHE A 47 -5.92 13.25 4.01
CA PHE A 47 -4.87 13.26 2.98
C PHE A 47 -5.14 14.32 1.89
N ILE A 48 -6.40 14.67 1.62
CA ILE A 48 -6.79 15.74 0.68
C ILE A 48 -6.32 17.10 1.21
N GLN A 49 -6.49 17.35 2.52
CA GLN A 49 -6.01 18.58 3.16
C GLN A 49 -4.49 18.67 3.14
N ASN A 50 -3.80 17.54 3.34
CA ASN A 50 -2.35 17.47 3.23
C ASN A 50 -1.89 17.74 1.80
N ALA A 51 -2.53 17.12 0.79
CA ALA A 51 -2.25 17.38 -0.62
C ALA A 51 -2.36 18.88 -0.96
N GLN A 52 -3.43 19.54 -0.51
CA GLN A 52 -3.61 20.99 -0.69
C GLN A 52 -2.47 21.81 -0.07
N LYS A 53 -2.08 21.49 1.17
CA LYS A 53 -0.97 22.17 1.87
C LYS A 53 0.39 21.94 1.18
N LEU A 54 0.56 20.77 0.56
CA LEU A 54 1.76 20.39 -0.19
C LEU A 54 1.75 20.92 -1.64
N GLY A 55 0.69 21.61 -2.07
CA GLY A 55 0.55 22.12 -3.43
C GLY A 55 0.29 21.03 -4.48
N ILE A 56 -0.23 19.87 -4.05
CA ILE A 56 -0.56 18.73 -4.93
C ILE A 56 -2.01 18.84 -5.38
N ASP A 57 -2.21 18.88 -6.69
CA ASP A 57 -3.53 18.88 -7.32
C ASP A 57 -4.01 17.46 -7.61
N LEU A 58 -4.84 16.93 -6.69
CA LEU A 58 -5.45 15.60 -6.82
C LEU A 58 -6.43 15.49 -8.00
N SER A 59 -6.95 16.59 -8.54
CA SER A 59 -7.82 16.54 -9.73
C SER A 59 -7.06 16.11 -10.99
N SER A 60 -5.73 16.23 -10.97
CA SER A 60 -4.83 15.82 -12.03
C SER A 60 -4.38 14.36 -11.96
N ALA A 61 -4.97 13.54 -11.09
CA ALA A 61 -4.68 12.12 -11.02
C ALA A 61 -5.13 11.41 -12.31
N ASP A 62 -4.23 10.64 -12.91
CA ASP A 62 -4.55 9.76 -14.03
C ASP A 62 -5.15 8.44 -13.52
N ALA A 63 -4.67 7.97 -12.36
CA ALA A 63 -5.14 6.76 -11.72
C ALA A 63 -5.30 6.89 -10.20
N ILE A 64 -6.29 6.18 -9.66
CA ILE A 64 -6.45 5.88 -8.24
C ILE A 64 -6.29 4.37 -8.07
N VAL A 65 -5.38 3.94 -7.22
CA VAL A 65 -5.11 2.53 -6.95
C VAL A 65 -5.41 2.27 -5.47
N LEU A 66 -6.24 1.27 -5.18
CA LEU A 66 -6.42 0.79 -3.81
C LEU A 66 -5.67 -0.52 -3.60
N SER A 67 -4.81 -0.56 -2.59
CA SER A 67 -4.05 -1.75 -2.21
C SER A 67 -4.94 -2.89 -1.72
N HIS A 68 -6.02 -2.58 -1.00
CA HIS A 68 -7.04 -3.51 -0.53
C HIS A 68 -8.23 -2.73 0.06
N GLY A 69 -9.30 -3.44 0.45
CA GLY A 69 -10.56 -2.87 0.90
C GLY A 69 -10.65 -2.51 2.38
N HIS A 70 -9.55 -2.31 3.11
CA HIS A 70 -9.65 -1.88 4.51
C HIS A 70 -9.97 -0.39 4.67
N TYR A 71 -10.64 -0.03 5.76
CA TYR A 71 -11.14 1.33 5.98
C TYR A 71 -10.02 2.38 6.01
N ASP A 72 -8.83 2.03 6.47
CA ASP A 72 -7.65 2.88 6.64
C ASP A 72 -6.86 3.08 5.33
N HIS A 73 -7.32 2.46 4.24
CA HIS A 73 -6.80 2.61 2.89
C HIS A 73 -7.87 3.12 1.91
N ALA A 74 -9.15 2.82 2.15
CA ALA A 74 -10.26 3.19 1.29
C ALA A 74 -11.19 4.27 1.89
N GLY A 75 -10.91 4.77 3.09
CA GLY A 75 -11.84 5.61 3.86
C GLY A 75 -12.08 6.98 3.25
N GLY A 76 -11.07 7.54 2.55
CA GLY A 76 -11.20 8.81 1.84
C GLY A 76 -11.65 8.69 0.38
N LEU A 77 -11.94 7.47 -0.12
CA LEU A 77 -12.26 7.21 -1.52
C LEU A 77 -13.46 8.04 -2.02
N ALA A 78 -14.56 8.06 -1.26
CA ALA A 78 -15.77 8.79 -1.64
C ALA A 78 -15.51 10.29 -1.86
N GLU A 79 -14.64 10.89 -1.05
CA GLU A 79 -14.32 12.31 -1.13
C GLU A 79 -13.42 12.61 -2.32
N VAL A 80 -12.38 11.80 -2.55
CA VAL A 80 -11.46 12.09 -3.66
C VAL A 80 -12.07 11.84 -5.03
N LEU A 81 -13.03 10.91 -5.16
CA LEU A 81 -13.75 10.73 -6.41
C LEU A 81 -14.59 11.95 -6.82
N LYS A 82 -14.94 12.85 -5.88
CA LYS A 82 -15.59 14.14 -6.21
C LYS A 82 -14.61 15.11 -6.90
N ILE A 83 -13.32 14.94 -6.64
CA ILE A 83 -12.21 15.79 -7.09
C ILE A 83 -11.56 15.21 -8.36
N ALA A 84 -11.02 13.99 -8.28
CA ALA A 84 -10.32 13.28 -9.34
C ALA A 84 -11.30 12.59 -10.29
N ARG A 85 -12.11 13.38 -11.01
CA ARG A 85 -13.27 12.86 -11.75
C ARG A 85 -12.92 11.97 -12.95
N ASN A 86 -11.75 12.19 -13.53
CA ASN A 86 -11.29 11.54 -14.75
C ASN A 86 -10.30 10.39 -14.48
N ALA A 87 -9.96 10.14 -13.21
CA ALA A 87 -8.99 9.12 -12.86
C ALA A 87 -9.58 7.72 -13.07
N ASP A 88 -8.77 6.84 -13.65
CA ASP A 88 -9.05 5.42 -13.73
C ASP A 88 -8.87 4.75 -12.37
N ILE A 89 -9.80 3.86 -11.98
CA ILE A 89 -9.78 3.23 -10.66
C ILE A 89 -9.28 1.78 -10.78
N TYR A 90 -8.15 1.48 -10.16
CA TYR A 90 -7.57 0.14 -10.12
C TYR A 90 -7.91 -0.51 -8.79
N LEU A 91 -8.76 -1.54 -8.84
CA LEU A 91 -9.36 -2.15 -7.66
C LEU A 91 -9.51 -3.66 -7.84
N HIS A 92 -9.12 -4.44 -6.83
CA HIS A 92 -9.42 -5.86 -6.84
C HIS A 92 -10.90 -6.07 -6.44
N PRO A 93 -11.69 -6.92 -7.13
CA PRO A 93 -13.14 -7.05 -6.85
C PRO A 93 -13.45 -7.50 -5.42
N ALA A 94 -12.59 -8.31 -4.81
CA ALA A 94 -12.76 -8.72 -3.41
C ALA A 94 -12.59 -7.59 -2.37
N ALA A 95 -12.09 -6.41 -2.76
CA ALA A 95 -12.03 -5.24 -1.88
C ALA A 95 -13.42 -4.70 -1.50
N LEU A 96 -14.43 -4.96 -2.34
CA LEU A 96 -15.82 -4.56 -2.08
C LEU A 96 -16.55 -5.50 -1.11
N LYS A 97 -15.98 -6.66 -0.80
CA LYS A 97 -16.60 -7.62 0.12
C LYS A 97 -16.49 -7.08 1.56
N PRO A 98 -17.48 -7.36 2.42
CA PRO A 98 -17.38 -7.03 3.84
C PRO A 98 -16.12 -7.64 4.47
N LYS A 99 -15.48 -6.85 5.34
CA LYS A 99 -14.29 -7.27 6.09
C LYS A 99 -14.49 -6.95 7.55
N PHE A 100 -14.02 -7.83 8.42
CA PHE A 100 -14.12 -7.67 9.87
C PHE A 100 -12.78 -7.97 10.53
N SER A 101 -12.47 -7.23 11.59
CA SER A 101 -11.33 -7.48 12.45
C SER A 101 -11.81 -7.86 13.85
N LEU A 102 -11.30 -8.96 14.40
CA LEU A 102 -11.56 -9.36 15.77
C LEU A 102 -10.71 -8.52 16.74
N LYS A 103 -11.38 -7.76 17.61
CA LYS A 103 -10.74 -6.91 18.63
C LYS A 103 -11.24 -7.30 20.04
N PRO A 104 -10.58 -6.85 21.12
CA PRO A 104 -11.17 -6.89 22.46
C PRO A 104 -12.55 -6.20 22.43
N GLY A 105 -13.62 -6.95 22.74
CA GLY A 105 -15.00 -6.46 22.63
C GLY A 105 -15.77 -6.93 21.38
N GLY A 106 -15.19 -7.78 20.54
CA GLY A 106 -15.89 -8.47 19.45
C GLY A 106 -15.44 -8.04 18.05
N ALA A 107 -16.15 -8.56 17.04
CA ALA A 107 -15.91 -8.21 15.64
C ALA A 107 -16.22 -6.74 15.37
N LYS A 108 -15.31 -6.06 14.69
CA LYS A 108 -15.51 -4.70 14.17
C LYS A 108 -15.46 -4.73 12.65
N PHE A 109 -16.35 -4.01 12.01
CA PHE A 109 -16.27 -3.80 10.57
C PHE A 109 -14.95 -3.11 10.24
N ASN A 110 -14.24 -3.66 9.26
CA ASN A 110 -12.90 -3.25 8.85
C ASN A 110 -12.83 -2.97 7.33
N GLY A 111 -13.95 -3.07 6.62
CA GLY A 111 -14.01 -2.93 5.17
C GLY A 111 -14.24 -1.51 4.69
N MET A 112 -14.34 -1.37 3.36
CA MET A 112 -14.77 -0.14 2.69
C MET A 112 -16.18 0.25 3.14
N SER A 113 -16.41 1.55 3.35
CA SER A 113 -17.73 2.04 3.77
C SER A 113 -18.75 1.93 2.63
N PRO A 114 -20.06 1.80 2.92
CA PRO A 114 -21.10 1.83 1.90
C PRO A 114 -21.03 3.07 0.99
N GLU A 115 -20.67 4.23 1.55
CA GLU A 115 -20.53 5.48 0.80
C GLU A 115 -19.38 5.43 -0.20
N ALA A 116 -18.25 4.80 0.17
CA ALA A 116 -17.12 4.59 -0.73
C ALA A 116 -17.46 3.59 -1.84
N ILE A 117 -18.21 2.52 -1.54
CA ILE A 117 -18.70 1.57 -2.55
C ILE A 117 -19.66 2.27 -3.52
N GLU A 118 -20.61 3.05 -3.01
CA GLU A 118 -21.59 3.78 -3.83
C GLU A 118 -20.91 4.82 -4.72
N ALA A 119 -19.85 5.49 -4.24
CA ALA A 119 -19.10 6.48 -5.01
C ALA A 119 -18.40 5.93 -6.26
N LEU A 120 -18.23 4.61 -6.35
CA LEU A 120 -17.69 3.91 -7.52
C LEU A 120 -18.72 3.79 -8.66
N ASN A 121 -20.02 3.98 -8.38
CA ASN A 121 -21.05 3.88 -9.41
C ASN A 121 -20.82 4.90 -10.53
N GLY A 122 -20.82 4.42 -11.78
CA GLY A 122 -20.57 5.25 -12.95
C GLY A 122 -19.10 5.65 -13.17
N ARG A 123 -18.16 5.10 -12.41
CA ARG A 123 -16.72 5.28 -12.62
C ARG A 123 -16.15 4.23 -13.55
N HIS A 124 -15.04 4.56 -14.19
CA HIS A 124 -14.26 3.60 -14.97
C HIS A 124 -13.35 2.81 -14.02
N ILE A 125 -13.68 1.53 -13.81
CA ILE A 125 -12.96 0.63 -12.91
C ILE A 125 -12.22 -0.41 -13.73
N ILE A 126 -10.92 -0.51 -13.51
CA ILE A 126 -10.07 -1.59 -13.99
C ILE A 126 -9.91 -2.61 -12.87
N TRP A 127 -10.46 -3.81 -13.08
CA TRP A 127 -10.40 -4.89 -12.10
C TRP A 127 -9.03 -5.57 -12.09
N THR A 128 -8.43 -5.68 -10.91
CA THR A 128 -7.04 -6.14 -10.75
C THR A 128 -6.94 -7.53 -10.11
N GLU A 129 -7.66 -8.52 -10.61
CA GLU A 129 -7.47 -9.93 -10.16
C GLU A 129 -6.10 -10.50 -10.56
N LYS A 130 -5.48 -9.91 -11.59
CA LYS A 130 -4.19 -10.29 -12.16
C LYS A 130 -3.33 -9.03 -12.34
N PRO A 131 -2.04 -9.16 -12.70
CA PRO A 131 -1.21 -7.99 -12.95
C PRO A 131 -1.80 -7.14 -14.07
N VAL A 132 -1.85 -5.83 -13.85
CA VAL A 132 -2.33 -4.86 -14.84
C VAL A 132 -1.32 -3.73 -14.94
N GLN A 133 -1.02 -3.31 -16.16
CA GLN A 133 -0.16 -2.18 -16.45
C GLN A 133 -0.97 -0.88 -16.41
N ILE A 134 -0.50 0.10 -15.65
CA ILE A 134 -1.09 1.45 -15.58
C ILE A 134 -0.48 2.35 -16.65
N SER A 135 0.86 2.27 -16.80
CA SER A 135 1.63 3.03 -17.79
C SER A 135 2.89 2.25 -18.20
N GLU A 136 3.74 2.82 -19.07
CA GLU A 136 4.92 2.13 -19.60
C GLU A 136 5.79 1.49 -18.50
N ASN A 137 5.97 2.17 -17.38
CA ASN A 137 6.83 1.72 -16.29
C ASN A 137 6.09 1.45 -14.96
N VAL A 138 4.77 1.61 -14.89
CA VAL A 138 3.99 1.38 -13.66
C VAL A 138 2.99 0.27 -13.83
N SER A 139 2.93 -0.65 -12.87
CA SER A 139 1.99 -1.77 -12.86
C SER A 139 1.51 -2.09 -11.45
N VAL A 140 0.35 -2.74 -11.37
CA VAL A 140 -0.19 -3.33 -10.14
C VAL A 140 -0.11 -4.85 -10.23
N THR A 141 0.11 -5.51 -9.09
CA THR A 141 0.27 -6.98 -9.04
C THR A 141 -1.04 -7.74 -9.26
N GLY A 142 -2.17 -7.12 -8.91
CA GLY A 142 -3.38 -7.85 -8.56
C GLY A 142 -3.15 -8.81 -7.40
N GLN A 143 -3.92 -9.91 -7.34
CA GLN A 143 -3.85 -10.87 -6.24
C GLN A 143 -2.43 -11.47 -6.09
N ILE A 144 -1.88 -11.36 -4.88
CA ILE A 144 -0.53 -11.87 -4.56
C ILE A 144 -0.64 -13.32 -4.01
N PRO A 145 0.01 -14.31 -4.65
CA PRO A 145 0.03 -15.68 -4.16
C PRO A 145 0.87 -15.84 -2.88
N ARG A 146 0.43 -16.69 -1.95
CA ARG A 146 1.23 -17.11 -0.80
C ARG A 146 2.24 -18.18 -1.22
N LEU A 147 3.51 -17.81 -1.29
CA LEU A 147 4.62 -18.61 -1.82
C LEU A 147 5.68 -18.93 -0.76
N THR A 148 5.46 -18.52 0.48
CA THR A 148 6.32 -18.73 1.65
C THR A 148 5.55 -19.46 2.76
N ASP A 149 6.28 -20.09 3.68
CA ASP A 149 5.74 -20.83 4.84
C ASP A 149 5.60 -19.97 6.10
N PHE A 150 5.94 -18.68 6.03
CA PHE A 150 6.11 -17.80 7.19
C PHE A 150 5.34 -16.48 7.12
N GLU A 151 4.76 -16.16 5.96
CA GLU A 151 3.93 -14.98 5.79
C GLU A 151 2.47 -15.40 5.66
N ASP A 152 1.68 -14.96 6.63
CA ASP A 152 0.25 -15.18 6.70
C ASP A 152 -0.47 -13.86 7.02
N THR A 153 -1.79 -13.86 6.87
CA THR A 153 -2.66 -12.73 7.20
C THR A 153 -2.90 -12.59 8.71
N GLY A 154 -2.45 -13.56 9.51
CA GLY A 154 -2.78 -13.69 10.93
C GLY A 154 -4.23 -14.14 11.19
N PRO A 155 -4.59 -14.42 12.46
CA PRO A 155 -5.87 -15.02 12.82
C PRO A 155 -6.98 -13.99 13.12
N SER A 156 -6.82 -12.74 12.69
CA SER A 156 -7.64 -11.61 13.18
C SER A 156 -8.63 -11.04 12.16
N PHE A 157 -8.62 -11.50 10.91
CA PHE A 157 -9.45 -10.95 9.83
C PHE A 157 -10.47 -11.98 9.35
N PHE A 158 -11.70 -11.53 9.14
CA PHE A 158 -12.85 -12.38 8.85
C PHE A 158 -13.76 -11.76 7.79
N THR A 159 -14.45 -12.60 7.02
CA THR A 159 -15.41 -12.17 5.99
C THR A 159 -16.77 -11.79 6.59
N GLY A 160 -17.06 -12.21 7.82
CA GLY A 160 -18.31 -11.96 8.54
C GLY A 160 -18.12 -11.56 10.00
N SER A 161 -19.13 -10.90 10.58
CA SER A 161 -19.13 -10.46 11.98
C SER A 161 -19.25 -11.61 12.99
N ASP A 162 -19.59 -12.82 12.53
CA ASP A 162 -19.62 -14.04 13.33
C ASP A 162 -18.25 -14.69 13.53
N CYS A 163 -17.22 -14.16 12.85
CA CYS A 163 -15.84 -14.64 12.86
C CYS A 163 -15.70 -16.14 12.55
N ARG A 164 -16.51 -16.69 11.63
CA ARG A 164 -16.43 -18.11 11.24
C ARG A 164 -15.47 -18.41 10.10
N GLU A 165 -15.35 -17.49 9.15
CA GLU A 165 -14.49 -17.64 7.97
C GLU A 165 -13.40 -16.57 7.99
N LEU A 166 -12.15 -17.00 7.94
CA LEU A 166 -10.99 -16.10 7.87
C LEU A 166 -10.96 -15.38 6.52
N ASP A 167 -10.75 -14.07 6.55
CA ASP A 167 -10.42 -13.31 5.35
C ASP A 167 -8.91 -13.42 5.09
N LEU A 168 -8.54 -14.09 3.99
CA LEU A 168 -7.15 -14.18 3.55
C LEU A 168 -6.68 -12.90 2.83
N ILE A 169 -7.59 -11.95 2.60
CA ILE A 169 -7.40 -10.67 1.93
C ILE A 169 -6.85 -10.91 0.51
N PRO A 170 -7.60 -11.61 -0.35
CA PRO A 170 -7.18 -11.87 -1.73
C PRO A 170 -7.07 -10.60 -2.57
N ASP A 171 -7.65 -9.50 -2.09
CA ASP A 171 -7.57 -8.17 -2.67
C ASP A 171 -6.26 -7.42 -2.41
N ASP A 172 -5.40 -7.91 -1.52
CA ASP A 172 -4.09 -7.30 -1.26
C ASP A 172 -3.22 -7.32 -2.52
N GLN A 173 -2.89 -6.12 -2.99
CA GLN A 173 -2.06 -5.86 -4.16
C GLN A 173 -1.04 -4.75 -3.87
N SER A 174 -0.04 -4.65 -4.74
CA SER A 174 1.01 -3.63 -4.65
C SER A 174 1.25 -2.97 -6.01
N ILE A 175 1.71 -1.73 -5.99
CA ILE A 175 2.28 -1.09 -7.17
C ILE A 175 3.75 -1.52 -7.29
N PHE A 176 4.23 -1.74 -8.51
CA PHE A 176 5.65 -1.85 -8.81
C PHE A 176 6.01 -0.98 -10.03
N ILE A 177 7.15 -0.31 -9.92
CA ILE A 177 7.59 0.74 -10.84
C ILE A 177 9.00 0.43 -11.33
N ASP A 178 9.20 0.43 -12.64
CA ASP A 178 10.53 0.32 -13.26
C ASP A 178 11.19 1.70 -13.32
N THR A 179 12.22 1.90 -12.49
CA THR A 179 13.01 3.16 -12.44
C THR A 179 14.42 2.92 -12.98
N ASP A 180 15.17 4.00 -13.18
CA ASP A 180 16.57 3.92 -13.62
C ASP A 180 17.51 3.27 -12.56
N LYS A 181 17.05 3.13 -11.31
CA LYS A 181 17.77 2.44 -10.23
C LYS A 181 17.39 0.96 -10.11
N GLY A 182 16.26 0.55 -10.68
CA GLY A 182 15.68 -0.78 -10.56
C GLY A 182 14.21 -0.74 -10.16
N LEU A 183 13.66 -1.89 -9.76
CA LEU A 183 12.24 -1.95 -9.38
C LEU A 183 12.01 -1.30 -8.01
N ALA A 184 11.09 -0.34 -7.94
CA ALA A 184 10.51 0.12 -6.69
C ALA A 184 9.17 -0.59 -6.46
N VAL A 185 8.92 -1.09 -5.25
CA VAL A 185 7.69 -1.81 -4.87
C VAL A 185 6.99 -1.09 -3.74
N LEU A 186 5.73 -0.77 -3.93
CA LEU A 186 4.92 0.00 -3.00
C LEU A 186 3.73 -0.86 -2.52
N PRO A 187 3.91 -1.60 -1.42
CA PRO A 187 2.79 -2.27 -0.75
C PRO A 187 1.95 -1.27 0.05
N GLY A 188 0.63 -1.51 0.13
CA GLY A 188 -0.24 -0.81 1.08
C GLY A 188 0.02 -1.32 2.49
N CYS A 189 -0.60 -2.44 2.85
CA CYS A 189 -0.32 -3.16 4.09
C CYS A 189 0.57 -4.39 3.93
N ALA A 190 0.64 -5.01 2.74
CA ALA A 190 1.26 -6.32 2.51
C ALA A 190 0.69 -7.42 3.43
N HIS A 191 -0.63 -7.53 3.49
CA HIS A 191 -1.28 -8.68 4.15
C HIS A 191 -0.82 -10.01 3.56
N SER A 192 -0.39 -9.95 2.29
CA SER A 192 0.19 -11.06 1.57
C SER A 192 1.59 -11.46 1.95
N GLY A 193 2.25 -10.63 2.75
CA GLY A 193 3.66 -10.78 3.03
C GLY A 193 4.48 -10.11 1.96
N VAL A 194 5.37 -9.21 2.39
CA VAL A 194 6.24 -8.47 1.49
C VAL A 194 7.14 -9.42 0.68
N ILE A 195 7.57 -10.56 1.23
CA ILE A 195 8.43 -11.51 0.51
C ILE A 195 7.65 -12.29 -0.56
N ASN A 196 6.39 -12.63 -0.29
CA ASN A 196 5.48 -13.15 -1.31
C ASN A 196 5.28 -12.15 -2.44
N THR A 197 5.11 -10.86 -2.12
CA THR A 197 5.01 -9.77 -3.11
C THR A 197 6.26 -9.70 -3.97
N LEU A 198 7.46 -9.64 -3.37
CA LEU A 198 8.72 -9.56 -4.12
C LEU A 198 8.95 -10.81 -4.99
N LYS A 199 8.65 -12.00 -4.46
CA LYS A 199 8.75 -13.26 -5.20
C LYS A 199 7.80 -13.29 -6.39
N TYR A 200 6.60 -12.76 -6.23
CA TYR A 200 5.62 -12.70 -7.31
C TYR A 200 6.03 -11.68 -8.39
N ILE A 201 6.42 -10.46 -7.98
CA ILE A 201 6.94 -9.43 -8.90
C ILE A 201 8.16 -9.96 -9.67
N SER A 202 9.07 -10.65 -8.99
CA SER A 202 10.24 -11.24 -9.63
C SER A 202 9.87 -12.26 -10.70
N ARG A 203 8.85 -13.09 -10.47
CA ARG A 203 8.34 -14.07 -11.45
C ARG A 203 7.70 -13.40 -12.67
N ILE A 204 6.87 -12.37 -12.46
CA ILE A 204 6.15 -11.72 -13.57
C ILE A 204 7.05 -10.78 -14.39
N THR A 205 8.08 -10.19 -13.77
CA THR A 205 9.03 -9.29 -14.46
C THR A 205 10.25 -10.02 -15.00
N GLY A 206 10.55 -11.22 -14.52
CA GLY A 206 11.82 -11.91 -14.76
C GLY A 206 13.03 -11.23 -14.10
N ARG A 207 12.82 -10.24 -13.22
CA ARG A 207 13.89 -9.48 -12.57
C ARG A 207 14.07 -9.91 -11.12
N GLY A 208 15.31 -10.10 -10.67
CA GLY A 208 15.62 -10.55 -9.32
C GLY A 208 16.02 -9.43 -8.33
N ARG A 209 16.37 -8.25 -8.83
CA ARG A 209 16.82 -7.11 -8.01
C ARG A 209 15.68 -6.13 -7.81
N ILE A 210 15.41 -5.82 -6.55
CA ILE A 210 14.45 -4.81 -6.13
C ILE A 210 15.25 -3.66 -5.53
N TYR A 211 15.10 -2.45 -6.06
CA TYR A 211 15.83 -1.29 -5.56
C TYR A 211 15.22 -0.79 -4.24
N ALA A 212 13.90 -0.54 -4.23
CA ALA A 212 13.23 0.04 -3.07
C ALA A 212 11.93 -0.70 -2.70
N VAL A 213 11.65 -0.80 -1.40
CA VAL A 213 10.35 -1.22 -0.85
C VAL A 213 9.80 -0.11 0.05
N ILE A 214 8.65 0.46 -0.31
CA ILE A 214 8.13 1.70 0.31
C ILE A 214 6.67 1.49 0.71
N GLY A 215 6.39 1.28 2.00
CA GLY A 215 5.02 1.05 2.46
C GLY A 215 4.92 0.15 3.68
N GLY A 216 3.72 -0.40 3.90
CA GLY A 216 3.44 -1.31 4.99
C GLY A 216 3.95 -2.73 4.76
N THR A 217 4.42 -3.39 5.83
CA THR A 217 4.89 -4.79 5.82
C THR A 217 4.05 -5.74 6.69
N HIS A 218 3.02 -5.21 7.36
CA HIS A 218 2.15 -5.91 8.31
C HIS A 218 2.87 -6.62 9.48
N LEU A 219 3.98 -6.05 9.96
CA LEU A 219 4.82 -6.67 10.98
C LEU A 219 4.53 -6.21 12.42
N LEU A 220 3.61 -5.26 12.64
CA LEU A 220 3.34 -4.67 13.96
C LEU A 220 3.03 -5.72 15.05
N ARG A 221 2.37 -6.82 14.69
CA ARG A 221 2.01 -7.91 15.62
C ARG A 221 2.76 -9.22 15.34
N SER A 222 3.80 -9.15 14.50
CA SER A 222 4.55 -10.33 14.07
C SER A 222 5.63 -10.71 15.09
N GLY A 223 5.78 -12.01 15.31
CA GLY A 223 6.86 -12.53 16.16
C GLY A 223 8.25 -12.36 15.52
N ARG A 224 9.30 -12.37 16.36
CA ARG A 224 10.70 -12.18 15.95
C ARG A 224 11.12 -13.09 14.78
N LYS A 225 10.67 -14.34 14.78
CA LYS A 225 10.96 -15.32 13.73
C LYS A 225 10.50 -14.85 12.35
N ARG A 226 9.28 -14.29 12.25
CA ARG A 226 8.74 -13.76 10.99
C ARG A 226 9.54 -12.55 10.53
N ILE A 227 9.84 -11.62 11.43
CA ILE A 227 10.66 -10.43 11.12
C ILE A 227 12.04 -10.84 10.59
N ASN A 228 12.73 -11.79 11.22
CA ASN A 228 14.04 -12.26 10.76
C ASN A 228 13.97 -12.90 9.37
N LYS A 229 12.99 -13.78 9.11
CA LYS A 229 12.78 -14.36 7.78
C LYS A 229 12.46 -13.30 6.73
N THR A 230 11.72 -12.24 7.09
CA THR A 230 11.49 -11.11 6.20
C THR A 230 12.79 -10.40 5.86
N ILE A 231 13.67 -10.13 6.84
CA ILE A 231 14.99 -9.51 6.59
C ILE A 231 15.85 -10.38 5.67
N GLU A 232 15.87 -11.69 5.90
CA GLU A 232 16.56 -12.65 5.03
C GLU A 232 16.03 -12.58 3.60
N GLY A 233 14.70 -12.53 3.43
CA GLY A 233 14.07 -12.37 2.13
C GLY A 233 14.42 -11.04 1.44
N LEU A 234 14.39 -9.92 2.18
CA LEU A 234 14.80 -8.60 1.65
C LEU A 234 16.24 -8.63 1.15
N ARG A 235 17.16 -9.26 1.91
CA ARG A 235 18.56 -9.47 1.49
C ARG A 235 18.66 -10.36 0.26
N GLN A 236 17.85 -11.41 0.16
CA GLN A 236 17.84 -12.33 -0.99
C GLN A 236 17.45 -11.61 -2.30
N TYR A 237 16.54 -10.65 -2.25
CA TYR A 237 16.15 -9.82 -3.41
C TYR A 237 17.02 -8.58 -3.61
N ASN A 238 18.12 -8.47 -2.86
CA ASN A 238 19.04 -7.33 -2.86
C ASN A 238 18.32 -5.98 -2.70
N VAL A 239 17.35 -5.91 -1.77
CA VAL A 239 16.65 -4.66 -1.47
C VAL A 239 17.63 -3.63 -0.93
N GLU A 240 17.85 -2.57 -1.70
CA GLU A 240 18.80 -1.50 -1.37
C GLU A 240 18.18 -0.43 -0.49
N GLN A 241 16.87 -0.19 -0.59
CA GLN A 241 16.20 0.76 0.27
C GLN A 241 14.88 0.21 0.78
N ILE A 242 14.64 0.37 2.08
CA ILE A 242 13.35 0.06 2.70
C ILE A 242 12.86 1.27 3.49
N TYR A 243 11.60 1.64 3.25
CA TYR A 243 10.89 2.68 3.96
C TYR A 243 9.71 1.99 4.67
N PRO A 244 9.92 1.46 5.89
CA PRO A 244 8.86 0.82 6.64
C PRO A 244 7.87 1.85 7.16
N LEU A 245 6.60 1.71 6.77
CA LEU A 245 5.52 2.65 7.10
C LEU A 245 4.34 1.93 7.74
N HIS A 246 3.43 2.71 8.33
CA HIS A 246 2.08 2.32 8.71
C HIS A 246 2.06 1.05 9.58
N CYS A 247 1.49 -0.05 9.06
CA CYS A 247 1.30 -1.32 9.76
C CYS A 247 2.60 -2.12 10.01
N THR A 248 3.77 -1.60 9.60
CA THR A 248 5.06 -2.19 9.96
C THR A 248 5.30 -2.12 11.47
N GLY A 249 4.97 -0.99 12.10
CA GLY A 249 5.13 -0.79 13.53
C GLY A 249 6.57 -0.46 13.97
N PRO A 250 6.72 0.19 15.14
CA PRO A 250 8.00 0.73 15.60
C PRO A 250 9.04 -0.35 15.89
N ASP A 251 8.63 -1.49 16.44
CA ASP A 251 9.54 -2.59 16.75
C ASP A 251 10.17 -3.20 15.50
N ALA A 252 9.36 -3.46 14.46
CA ALA A 252 9.87 -3.99 13.20
C ALA A 252 10.77 -2.97 12.50
N ALA A 253 10.38 -1.69 12.47
CA ALA A 253 11.19 -0.62 11.90
C ALA A 253 12.55 -0.48 12.62
N ALA A 254 12.60 -0.57 13.94
CA ALA A 254 13.85 -0.52 14.71
C ALA A 254 14.77 -1.72 14.40
N ILE A 255 14.20 -2.90 14.15
CA ILE A 255 14.97 -4.08 13.75
C ILE A 255 15.51 -3.89 12.33
N PHE A 256 14.69 -3.44 11.38
CA PHE A 256 15.16 -3.14 10.03
C PHE A 256 16.29 -2.12 10.04
N SER A 257 16.16 -1.05 10.84
CA SER A 257 17.20 -0.04 10.98
C SER A 257 18.53 -0.62 11.48
N ARG A 258 18.49 -1.54 12.45
CA ARG A 258 19.69 -2.21 12.97
C ARG A 258 20.29 -3.22 11.98
N GLU A 259 19.46 -4.01 11.32
CA GLU A 259 19.89 -5.14 10.47
C GLU A 259 20.20 -4.74 9.02
N MET A 260 19.74 -3.56 8.58
CA MET A 260 19.96 -2.99 7.26
C MET A 260 20.46 -1.52 7.37
N PRO A 261 21.60 -1.29 8.03
CA PRO A 261 22.08 0.06 8.33
C PRO A 261 22.44 0.82 7.03
N GLY A 262 21.91 2.03 6.88
CA GLY A 262 22.07 2.84 5.67
C GLY A 262 21.13 2.49 4.52
N ASN A 263 20.37 1.39 4.64
CA ASN A 263 19.37 0.95 3.67
C ASN A 263 17.93 1.11 4.21
N CYS A 264 17.74 1.14 5.53
CA CYS A 264 16.44 1.45 6.15
C CYS A 264 16.30 2.96 6.39
N MET A 265 15.36 3.57 5.69
CA MET A 265 15.12 5.02 5.68
C MET A 265 13.81 5.36 6.40
N THR A 266 13.71 6.56 6.94
CA THR A 266 12.48 7.08 7.55
C THR A 266 11.75 8.00 6.59
N LEU A 267 10.42 7.93 6.61
CA LEU A 267 9.53 8.83 5.89
C LEU A 267 8.30 9.08 6.78
N ALA A 268 7.75 10.28 6.71
CA ALA A 268 6.56 10.68 7.46
C ALA A 268 5.67 11.53 6.56
N THR A 269 4.42 11.77 6.96
CA THR A 269 3.47 12.62 6.21
C THR A 269 4.10 13.94 5.77
N GLY A 270 4.02 14.24 4.47
CA GLY A 270 4.63 15.40 3.82
C GLY A 270 6.06 15.17 3.30
N GLY A 271 6.71 14.07 3.70
CA GLY A 271 8.00 13.68 3.16
C GLY A 271 7.89 13.20 1.71
N SER A 272 8.96 13.40 0.96
CA SER A 272 9.08 12.91 -0.42
C SER A 272 10.38 12.16 -0.65
N VAL A 273 10.34 11.27 -1.65
CA VAL A 273 11.48 10.49 -2.11
C VAL A 273 11.53 10.58 -3.63
N VAL A 274 12.74 10.73 -4.18
CA VAL A 274 12.99 10.82 -5.62
C VAL A 274 14.10 9.85 -6.00
N PHE A 275 13.88 9.06 -7.06
CA PHE A 275 14.84 8.09 -7.59
C PHE A 275 14.98 8.16 -9.10
#